data_AF-A0A497D584-F1
#
_entry.id   AF-A0A497D584-F1
#
_cell.length_a   1.000
_cell.length_b   1.000
_cell.length_c   1.000
_cell.angle_alpha   90.00
_cell.angle_beta   90.00
_cell.angle_gamma   90.00
#
_symmetry.space_group_name_H-M   'P 1'
#
loop_
_entity.id
_entity.type
_entity.pdbx_description
1 polymer ?
#
loop_
_entity_poly.entity_id
_entity_poly.type
_entity_poly.pdbx_seq_one_letter_code
_entity_poly.pdbx_strand_id
1 'polypeptide(L)'
;MLFGGTLLFGTKYNFMRKTNNFLTALLIVFFALQLQAQDKASEQKATLVITSETMIEVPSIASQIANGTFIPAENISKEFNPKRWGKNTSVPGKGLPKGEDPLWQKQKQVTKGPARDLILTFEAASSGSTPTDPTGAVGPNHFLNSWNTAFRIWDKSGNPLTAAASLSTIFPGN
;
A
#
# COMPACT_ATOMS: atom_id res chain seq x y z
N MET A 1 28.20 -12.42 -49.28
CA MET A 1 29.53 -12.36 -49.94
C MET A 1 30.48 -13.19 -49.09
N LEU A 2 31.08 -14.24 -49.67
CA LEU A 2 32.09 -15.13 -49.06
C LEU A 2 33.30 -14.32 -48.53
N PHE A 3 34.10 -14.74 -47.56
CA PHE A 3 35.01 -15.90 -47.46
C PHE A 3 35.56 -15.89 -46.00
N GLY A 4 36.06 -16.95 -45.36
CA GLY A 4 36.50 -18.30 -45.75
C GLY A 4 37.50 -18.80 -44.68
N GLY A 5 37.73 -20.11 -44.59
CA GLY A 5 38.91 -20.68 -43.90
C GLY A 5 38.64 -21.81 -42.91
N THR A 6 38.77 -23.03 -43.40
CA THR A 6 38.50 -24.32 -42.73
C THR A 6 39.68 -24.81 -41.87
N LEU A 7 39.39 -25.37 -40.70
CA LEU A 7 40.27 -26.24 -39.88
C LEU A 7 40.18 -27.68 -40.37
N LEU A 8 41.29 -28.43 -40.42
CA LEU A 8 41.27 -29.87 -40.73
C LEU A 8 42.05 -30.70 -39.71
N PHE A 9 41.35 -31.75 -39.24
CA PHE A 9 41.80 -33.13 -38.93
C PHE A 9 42.92 -33.31 -37.89
N GLY A 10 42.88 -34.26 -36.95
CA GLY A 10 42.07 -35.46 -36.80
C GLY A 10 43.00 -36.63 -36.43
N THR A 11 42.59 -37.45 -35.44
CA THR A 11 42.94 -38.89 -35.26
C THR A 11 44.39 -39.25 -34.84
N LYS A 12 44.72 -40.30 -34.06
CA LYS A 12 44.01 -41.36 -33.32
C LYS A 12 45.03 -42.10 -32.39
N TYR A 13 44.51 -42.65 -31.27
CA TYR A 13 44.91 -43.89 -30.55
C TYR A 13 46.16 -43.99 -29.62
N ASN A 14 45.95 -44.62 -28.45
CA ASN A 14 46.87 -44.84 -27.31
C ASN A 14 47.16 -46.34 -27.09
N PHE A 15 48.41 -46.69 -26.70
CA PHE A 15 48.82 -47.98 -26.13
C PHE A 15 49.37 -47.77 -24.69
N MET A 16 49.18 -48.79 -23.84
CA MET A 16 49.01 -48.69 -22.38
C MET A 16 50.28 -48.35 -21.58
N ARG A 17 50.06 -47.65 -20.46
CA ARG A 17 50.96 -46.63 -19.88
C ARG A 17 51.94 -47.18 -18.85
N LYS A 18 53.22 -46.78 -18.97
CA LYS A 18 54.21 -46.71 -17.89
C LYS A 18 53.53 -46.13 -16.64
N THR A 19 53.63 -46.76 -15.47
CA THR A 19 53.07 -46.20 -14.23
C THR A 19 53.84 -44.91 -13.89
N ASN A 20 53.31 -43.79 -14.37
CA ASN A 20 53.84 -42.48 -14.05
C ASN A 20 53.46 -42.19 -12.60
N ASN A 21 54.41 -42.43 -11.68
CA ASN A 21 54.32 -41.97 -10.29
C ASN A 21 54.03 -40.45 -10.21
N PHE A 22 54.39 -39.72 -11.27
CA PHE A 22 54.04 -38.33 -11.47
C PHE A 22 52.54 -38.12 -11.73
N LEU A 23 51.90 -38.99 -12.51
CA LEU A 23 50.46 -38.92 -12.81
C LEU A 23 49.62 -39.29 -11.57
N THR A 24 50.06 -40.26 -10.77
CA THR A 24 49.39 -40.61 -9.51
C THR A 24 49.58 -39.52 -8.45
N ALA A 25 50.77 -38.93 -8.34
CA ALA A 25 51.00 -37.76 -7.48
C ALA A 25 50.14 -36.56 -7.91
N LEU A 26 50.01 -36.30 -9.21
CA LEU A 26 49.14 -35.25 -9.74
C LEU A 26 47.66 -35.50 -9.40
N LEU A 27 47.21 -36.75 -9.45
CA LEU A 27 45.85 -37.16 -9.09
C LEU A 27 45.54 -36.95 -7.59
N ILE A 28 46.52 -37.22 -6.72
CA ILE A 28 46.40 -36.98 -5.27
C ILE A 28 46.36 -35.48 -4.97
N VAL A 29 47.19 -34.68 -5.64
CA VAL A 29 47.15 -33.21 -5.53
C VAL A 29 45.81 -32.66 -6.03
N PHE A 30 45.28 -33.20 -7.13
CA PHE A 30 43.98 -32.79 -7.67
C PHE A 30 42.81 -33.12 -6.72
N PHE A 31 42.91 -34.22 -5.96
CA PHE A 31 41.90 -34.60 -4.97
C PHE A 31 41.99 -33.76 -3.69
N ALA A 32 43.20 -33.36 -3.27
CA ALA A 32 43.41 -32.49 -2.10
C ALA A 32 42.85 -31.07 -2.31
N LEU A 33 42.80 -30.59 -3.56
CA LEU A 33 42.21 -29.28 -3.90
C LEU A 33 40.68 -29.26 -3.83
N GLN A 34 40.01 -30.42 -3.77
CA GLN A 34 38.53 -30.52 -3.70
C GLN A 34 37.99 -30.43 -2.25
N LEU A 35 38.85 -30.32 -1.23
CA LEU A 35 38.44 -30.28 0.18
C LEU A 35 37.99 -28.89 0.67
N GLN A 36 37.95 -27.88 -0.19
CA GLN A 36 37.49 -26.53 0.16
C GLN A 36 36.05 -26.30 -0.34
N ALA A 37 35.06 -26.95 0.30
CA ALA A 37 33.65 -26.69 0.00
C ALA A 37 32.73 -27.06 1.18
N GLN A 38 32.96 -26.45 2.34
CA GLN A 38 31.92 -26.30 3.37
C GLN A 38 32.08 -24.93 4.02
N ASP A 39 31.69 -23.89 3.29
CA ASP A 39 31.28 -22.66 3.96
C ASP A 39 30.14 -23.03 4.88
N LYS A 40 30.33 -22.81 6.19
CA LYS A 40 29.27 -22.90 7.19
C LYS A 40 28.06 -22.19 6.59
N ALA A 41 26.93 -22.87 6.42
CA ALA A 41 25.69 -22.22 6.05
C ALA A 41 25.52 -21.06 7.03
N SER A 42 25.78 -19.85 6.55
CA SER A 42 25.76 -18.65 7.38
C SER A 42 24.36 -18.59 7.94
N GLU A 43 24.20 -18.70 9.26
CA GLU A 43 22.90 -18.57 9.91
C GLU A 43 22.25 -17.30 9.37
N GLN A 44 21.21 -17.46 8.54
CA GLN A 44 20.53 -16.33 7.93
C GLN A 44 19.76 -15.63 9.05
N LYS A 45 20.38 -14.60 9.63
CA LYS A 45 19.75 -13.78 10.67
C LYS A 45 18.50 -13.11 10.10
N ALA A 46 17.54 -12.83 10.97
CA ALA A 46 16.31 -12.15 10.58
C ALA A 46 16.63 -10.87 9.80
N THR A 47 16.05 -10.75 8.60
CA THR A 47 16.21 -9.57 7.72
C THR A 47 15.57 -8.32 8.34
N LEU A 48 14.59 -8.51 9.22
CA LEU A 48 13.92 -7.44 9.93
C LEU A 48 13.53 -7.93 11.33
N VAL A 49 14.08 -7.27 12.35
CA VAL A 49 13.66 -7.43 13.74
C VAL A 49 12.93 -6.16 14.13
N ILE A 50 11.60 -6.23 14.26
CA ILE A 50 10.78 -5.14 14.79
C ILE A 50 10.54 -5.44 16.26
N THR A 51 10.95 -4.53 17.13
CA THR A 51 10.56 -4.52 18.54
C THR A 51 9.31 -3.66 18.69
N SER A 52 8.36 -4.09 19.51
CA SER A 52 7.17 -3.29 19.80
C SER A 52 7.57 -2.00 20.52
N GLU A 53 6.99 -0.86 20.11
CA GLU A 53 7.08 0.38 20.87
C GLU A 53 6.35 0.26 22.21
N THR A 54 6.82 1.00 23.21
CA THR A 54 6.19 1.04 24.53
C THR A 54 4.87 1.79 24.47
N MET A 55 3.96 1.48 25.40
CA MET A 55 2.73 2.25 25.58
C MET A 55 3.03 3.73 25.85
N ILE A 56 2.42 4.63 25.08
CA ILE A 56 2.51 6.08 25.25
C ILE A 56 1.18 6.59 25.78
N GLU A 57 1.21 7.46 26.78
CA GLU A 57 0.03 8.18 27.25
C GLU A 57 -0.15 9.46 26.43
N VAL A 58 -1.29 9.57 25.74
CA VAL A 58 -1.65 10.77 24.99
C VAL A 58 -2.58 11.64 25.85
N PRO A 59 -2.20 12.89 26.18
CA PRO A 59 -3.05 13.76 26.97
C PRO A 59 -4.34 14.12 26.21
N SER A 60 -5.37 14.52 26.95
CA SER A 60 -6.65 14.93 26.37
C SER A 60 -6.49 16.09 25.38
N ILE A 61 -7.34 16.15 24.35
CA ILE A 61 -7.31 17.23 23.34
C ILE A 61 -7.42 18.62 23.98
N ALA A 62 -8.22 18.77 25.04
CA ALA A 62 -8.34 20.04 25.76
C ALA A 62 -7.00 20.47 26.42
N SER A 63 -6.30 19.53 27.05
CA SER A 63 -4.98 19.78 27.62
C SER A 63 -3.95 20.13 26.54
N GLN A 64 -3.99 19.42 25.40
CA GLN A 64 -3.10 19.70 24.28
C GLN A 64 -3.31 21.10 23.69
N ILE A 65 -4.56 21.57 23.60
CA ILE A 65 -4.87 22.92 23.14
C ILE A 65 -4.36 23.95 24.15
N ALA A 66 -4.57 23.75 25.45
CA ALA A 66 -4.11 24.66 26.50
C ALA A 66 -2.58 24.76 26.56
N ASN A 67 -1.88 23.64 26.36
CA ASN A 67 -0.42 23.56 26.41
C ASN A 67 0.24 23.86 25.06
N GLY A 68 -0.53 24.10 24.00
CA GLY A 68 0.00 24.37 22.65
C GLY A 68 0.63 23.16 21.95
N THR A 69 0.42 21.94 22.42
CA THR A 69 0.92 20.71 21.79
C THR A 69 -0.04 20.14 20.74
N PHE A 70 -1.24 20.71 20.61
CA PHE A 70 -2.25 20.28 19.63
C PHE A 70 -1.75 20.53 18.20
N ILE A 71 -1.79 19.51 17.34
CA ILE A 71 -1.33 19.59 15.96
C ILE A 71 -2.54 19.78 15.03
N PRO A 72 -2.74 20.98 14.46
CA PRO A 72 -3.82 21.19 13.50
C PRO A 72 -3.55 20.41 12.21
N ALA A 73 -4.61 20.00 11.53
CA ALA A 73 -4.52 19.37 10.22
C ALA A 73 -4.14 20.41 9.15
N GLU A 74 -3.19 20.04 8.30
CA GLU A 74 -2.79 20.85 7.16
C GLU A 74 -3.60 20.49 5.91
N ASN A 75 -4.10 21.51 5.21
CA ASN A 75 -4.73 21.33 3.90
C ASN A 75 -3.66 21.34 2.81
N ILE A 76 -2.94 20.22 2.67
CA ILE A 76 -1.92 20.05 1.64
C ILE A 76 -2.61 19.73 0.32
N SER A 77 -2.64 20.70 -0.60
CA SER A 77 -3.06 20.46 -1.99
C SER A 77 -1.91 19.81 -2.75
N LYS A 78 -1.92 18.49 -2.88
CA LYS A 78 -0.94 17.74 -3.68
C LYS A 78 -1.50 17.41 -5.05
N GLU A 79 -0.66 17.50 -6.08
CA GLU A 79 -0.99 16.95 -7.39
C GLU A 79 -1.14 15.43 -7.29
N PHE A 80 -2.32 14.92 -7.63
CA PHE A 80 -2.58 13.49 -7.65
C PHE A 80 -1.97 12.87 -8.89
N ASN A 81 -1.35 11.70 -8.73
CA ASN A 81 -0.81 10.95 -9.85
C ASN A 81 -1.91 10.72 -10.90
N PRO A 82 -1.60 10.91 -12.19
CA PRO A 82 -2.58 10.70 -13.24
C PRO A 82 -3.09 9.26 -13.21
N LYS A 83 -4.39 9.10 -13.43
CA LYS A 83 -5.02 7.79 -13.49
C LYS A 83 -4.36 6.96 -14.59
N ARG A 84 -3.76 5.82 -14.22
CA ARG A 84 -3.04 4.93 -15.16
C ARG A 84 -3.95 4.17 -16.14
N TRP A 85 -5.26 4.15 -15.93
CA TRP A 85 -6.22 3.44 -16.76
C TRP A 85 -7.37 4.34 -17.24
N GLY A 86 -7.79 4.14 -18.49
CA GLY A 86 -8.94 4.84 -19.07
C GLY A 86 -10.25 4.60 -18.30
N LYS A 87 -11.22 5.50 -18.49
CA LYS A 87 -12.58 5.31 -17.99
C LYS A 87 -13.39 4.57 -19.06
N ASN A 88 -14.26 3.64 -18.65
CA ASN A 88 -15.29 3.13 -19.54
C ASN A 88 -16.27 4.27 -19.85
N THR A 89 -16.27 4.75 -21.09
CA THR A 89 -17.19 5.79 -21.55
C THR A 89 -18.51 5.13 -21.93
N SER A 90 -19.58 5.39 -21.17
CA SER A 90 -20.93 5.07 -21.64
C SER A 90 -21.23 5.98 -22.82
N VAL A 91 -21.40 5.40 -24.00
CA VAL A 91 -21.84 6.13 -25.19
C VAL A 91 -23.38 6.13 -25.15
N PRO A 92 -24.04 7.30 -25.05
CA PRO A 92 -25.50 7.37 -25.10
C PRO A 92 -26.02 6.63 -26.33
N GLY A 93 -26.94 5.68 -26.14
CA GLY A 93 -27.48 4.84 -27.21
C GLY A 93 -26.68 3.57 -27.56
N LYS A 94 -25.50 3.34 -26.94
CA LYS A 94 -24.79 2.05 -26.98
C LYS A 94 -25.13 1.24 -25.72
N GLY A 95 -26.10 0.36 -25.87
CA GLY A 95 -26.59 -0.53 -24.84
C GLY A 95 -27.97 -1.05 -25.24
N LEU A 96 -28.28 -2.28 -24.86
CA LEU A 96 -29.65 -2.76 -24.88
C LEU A 96 -30.22 -2.58 -23.47
N PRO A 97 -31.47 -2.13 -23.30
CA PRO A 97 -32.43 -1.71 -24.32
C PRO A 97 -32.06 -0.37 -25.00
N LYS A 98 -32.42 -0.23 -26.28
CA LYS A 98 -32.25 1.04 -27.01
C LYS A 98 -33.27 2.05 -26.48
N GLY A 99 -32.81 3.14 -25.86
CA GLY A 99 -33.67 4.20 -25.32
C GLY A 99 -33.55 4.36 -23.81
N GLU A 100 -34.59 4.87 -23.16
CA GLU A 100 -34.64 4.95 -21.70
C GLU A 100 -34.72 3.55 -21.08
N ASP A 101 -34.10 3.37 -19.91
CA ASP A 101 -34.21 2.13 -19.15
C ASP A 101 -35.69 1.89 -18.75
N PRO A 102 -36.34 0.79 -19.17
CA PRO A 102 -37.72 0.46 -18.80
C PRO A 102 -37.93 0.35 -17.29
N LEU A 103 -36.89 0.05 -16.51
CA LEU A 103 -36.94 -0.04 -15.05
C LEU A 103 -36.83 1.33 -14.38
N TRP A 104 -36.24 2.33 -15.04
CA TRP A 104 -36.13 3.69 -14.51
C TRP A 104 -37.50 4.34 -14.28
N GLN A 105 -38.41 4.18 -15.24
CA GLN A 105 -39.78 4.69 -15.12
C GLN A 105 -40.52 3.99 -13.99
N LYS A 106 -40.36 2.67 -13.85
CA LYS A 106 -40.92 1.90 -12.73
C LYS A 106 -40.36 2.38 -11.39
N GLN A 107 -39.05 2.60 -11.28
CA GLN A 107 -38.40 3.09 -10.06
C GLN A 107 -38.92 4.48 -9.66
N LYS A 108 -39.13 5.39 -10.62
CA LYS A 108 -39.73 6.71 -10.38
C LYS A 108 -41.19 6.62 -9.89
N GLN A 109 -41.92 5.60 -10.35
CA GLN A 109 -43.32 5.35 -9.99
C GLN A 109 -43.49 4.54 -8.69
N VAL A 110 -42.40 4.04 -8.10
CA VAL A 110 -42.45 3.35 -6.80
C VAL A 110 -42.97 4.33 -5.74
N THR A 111 -44.03 3.93 -5.05
CA THR A 111 -44.48 4.62 -3.83
C THR A 111 -43.39 4.47 -2.78
N LYS A 112 -42.69 5.56 -2.48
CA LYS A 112 -41.71 5.57 -1.40
C LYS A 112 -42.44 5.35 -0.09
N GLY A 113 -42.00 4.36 0.69
CA GLY A 113 -42.49 4.20 2.06
C GLY A 113 -42.22 5.46 2.89
N PRO A 114 -42.95 5.67 3.99
CA PRO A 114 -42.70 6.79 4.88
C PRO A 114 -41.27 6.70 5.41
N ALA A 115 -40.41 7.61 4.96
CA ALA A 115 -39.09 7.78 5.51
C ALA A 115 -39.21 8.70 6.74
N ARG A 116 -38.44 8.39 7.79
CA ARG A 116 -38.27 9.35 8.87
C ARG A 116 -37.38 10.48 8.36
N ASP A 117 -37.83 11.70 8.52
CA ASP A 117 -37.00 12.86 8.17
C ASP A 117 -35.73 12.89 9.02
N LEU A 118 -34.66 13.41 8.41
CA LEU A 118 -33.40 13.66 9.11
C LEU A 118 -33.66 14.71 10.20
N ILE A 119 -33.32 14.36 11.44
CA ILE A 119 -33.42 15.29 12.58
C ILE A 119 -32.39 16.41 12.43
N LEU A 120 -31.20 16.09 11.92
CA LEU A 120 -30.11 17.03 11.69
C LEU A 120 -29.22 16.53 10.56
N THR A 121 -28.71 17.45 9.75
CA THR A 121 -27.66 17.21 8.77
C THR A 121 -26.71 18.41 8.77
N PHE A 122 -25.41 18.15 8.72
CA PHE A 122 -24.38 19.19 8.60
C PHE A 122 -23.15 18.62 7.87
N GLU A 123 -22.37 19.52 7.27
CA GLU A 123 -21.15 19.15 6.56
C GLU A 123 -20.00 18.94 7.57
N ALA A 124 -19.61 17.68 7.75
CA ALA A 124 -18.64 17.29 8.77
C ALA A 124 -17.21 17.06 8.24
N ALA A 125 -17.04 16.92 6.92
CA ALA A 125 -15.76 16.68 6.29
C ALA A 125 -15.69 17.40 4.94
N SER A 126 -14.64 18.19 4.76
CA SER A 126 -14.26 18.76 3.47
C SER A 126 -12.76 18.57 3.33
N SER A 127 -12.33 17.86 2.29
CA SER A 127 -10.92 17.60 2.02
C SER A 127 -10.60 17.80 0.55
N GLY A 128 -9.38 18.27 0.27
CA GLY A 128 -8.85 18.33 -1.10
C GLY A 128 -8.47 16.95 -1.66
N SER A 129 -8.53 15.89 -0.85
CA SER A 129 -8.24 14.54 -1.28
C SER A 129 -9.50 13.86 -1.78
N THR A 130 -9.48 13.40 -3.04
CA THR A 130 -10.63 12.73 -3.66
C THR A 130 -10.32 11.24 -3.88
N PRO A 131 -11.14 10.31 -3.34
CA PRO A 131 -12.27 10.54 -2.45
C PRO A 131 -11.85 10.89 -1.01
N THR A 132 -12.72 11.60 -0.27
CA THR A 132 -12.46 12.09 1.09
C THR A 132 -12.56 10.99 2.17
N ASP A 133 -13.16 9.84 1.83
CA ASP A 133 -13.41 8.69 2.71
C ASP A 133 -13.75 9.04 4.17
N PRO A 134 -14.83 9.82 4.40
CA PRO A 134 -15.21 10.24 5.74
C PRO A 134 -15.83 9.07 6.54
N THR A 135 -15.45 8.98 7.81
CA THR A 135 -16.00 8.08 8.82
C THR A 135 -16.42 8.88 10.04
N GLY A 136 -17.38 8.40 10.82
CA GLY A 136 -17.75 9.09 12.06
C GLY A 136 -18.40 8.20 13.11
N ALA A 137 -18.34 8.67 14.35
CA ALA A 137 -18.91 8.02 15.52
C ALA A 137 -19.68 9.03 16.38
N VAL A 138 -20.86 8.62 16.84
CA VAL A 138 -21.79 9.44 17.62
C VAL A 138 -21.69 9.03 19.09
N GLY A 139 -21.12 9.88 19.94
CA GLY A 139 -21.12 9.71 21.40
C GLY A 139 -22.35 10.35 22.07
N PRO A 140 -22.46 10.34 23.40
CA PRO A 140 -23.58 10.99 24.10
C PRO A 140 -23.69 12.49 23.81
N ASN A 141 -22.56 13.20 23.90
CA ASN A 141 -22.52 14.67 23.80
C ASN A 141 -21.94 15.19 22.48
N HIS A 142 -21.17 14.36 21.77
CA HIS A 142 -20.37 14.81 20.63
C HIS A 142 -20.49 13.87 19.44
N PHE A 143 -20.16 14.39 18.26
CA PHE A 143 -19.91 13.61 17.07
C PHE A 143 -18.45 13.74 16.70
N LEU A 144 -17.78 12.61 16.53
CA LEU A 144 -16.41 12.54 16.03
C LEU A 144 -16.48 12.19 14.55
N ASN A 145 -15.83 13.01 13.72
CA ASN A 145 -15.67 12.73 12.30
C ASN A 145 -14.18 12.61 11.97
N SER A 146 -13.82 11.68 11.10
CA SER A 146 -12.47 11.48 10.58
C SER A 146 -12.52 11.32 9.07
N TRP A 147 -11.49 11.79 8.39
CA TRP A 147 -11.23 11.57 6.98
C TRP A 147 -9.74 11.27 6.80
N ASN A 148 -9.33 10.86 5.61
CA ASN A 148 -8.00 10.35 5.24
C ASN A 148 -6.82 10.78 6.12
N THR A 149 -6.67 12.08 6.38
CA THR A 149 -5.50 12.66 7.06
C THR A 149 -5.82 13.37 8.38
N ALA A 150 -7.10 13.50 8.75
CA ALA A 150 -7.49 14.36 9.87
C ALA A 150 -8.83 13.97 10.49
N PHE A 151 -9.07 14.49 11.68
CA PHE A 151 -10.34 14.31 12.39
C PHE A 151 -10.81 15.60 13.04
N ARG A 152 -12.09 15.66 13.40
CA ARG A 152 -12.71 16.82 14.04
C ARG A 152 -13.84 16.42 14.98
N ILE A 153 -13.98 17.16 16.06
CA ILE A 153 -15.03 16.97 17.07
C ILE A 153 -16.11 18.04 16.88
N TRP A 154 -17.36 17.59 16.85
CA TRP A 154 -18.56 18.40 16.65
C TRP A 154 -19.50 18.25 17.84
N ASP A 155 -20.25 19.31 18.13
CA ASP A 155 -21.42 19.20 19.00
C ASP A 155 -22.59 18.49 18.29
N LYS A 156 -23.69 18.24 19.02
CA LYS A 156 -24.91 17.63 18.44
C LYS A 156 -25.74 18.58 17.58
N SER A 157 -25.31 19.83 17.43
CA SER A 157 -25.97 20.87 16.63
C SER A 157 -25.22 21.13 15.31
N GLY A 158 -24.05 20.52 15.11
CA GLY A 158 -23.21 20.69 13.93
C GLY A 158 -22.15 21.80 14.05
N ASN A 159 -21.93 22.36 15.23
CA ASN A 159 -20.85 23.32 15.46
C ASN A 159 -19.53 22.60 15.76
N PRO A 160 -18.42 23.02 15.14
CA PRO A 160 -17.13 22.44 15.43
C PRO A 160 -16.60 22.92 16.79
N LEU A 161 -16.17 21.98 17.65
CA LEU A 161 -15.61 22.29 18.96
C LEU A 161 -14.09 22.47 18.93
N THR A 162 -13.43 21.93 17.91
CA THR A 162 -11.99 22.04 17.70
C THR A 162 -11.69 22.47 16.26
N ALA A 163 -10.47 22.92 16.00
CA ALA A 163 -9.93 22.89 14.64
C ALA A 163 -9.85 21.42 14.15
N ALA A 164 -9.74 21.23 12.84
CA ALA A 164 -9.39 19.91 12.32
C ALA A 164 -8.00 19.52 12.88
N ALA A 165 -7.89 18.32 13.44
CA ALA A 165 -6.70 17.81 14.09
C ALA A 165 -5.98 16.83 13.16
N SER A 166 -4.66 16.89 13.12
CA SER A 166 -3.85 15.87 12.47
C SER A 166 -3.96 14.55 13.23
N LEU A 167 -3.90 13.41 12.54
CA LEU A 167 -3.81 12.09 13.17
C LEU A 167 -2.60 11.98 14.11
N SER A 168 -1.53 12.72 13.85
CA SER A 168 -0.33 12.79 14.70
C SER A 168 -0.61 13.33 16.12
N THR A 169 -1.74 14.03 16.31
CA THR A 169 -2.20 14.52 17.63
C THR A 169 -2.52 13.38 18.60
N ILE A 170 -2.94 12.22 18.07
CA ILE A 170 -3.34 11.05 18.86
C ILE A 170 -2.47 9.82 18.58
N PHE A 171 -1.78 9.80 17.44
CA PHE A 171 -0.87 8.73 17.03
C PHE A 171 0.48 9.34 16.63
N PRO A 172 1.34 9.64 17.61
CA PRO A 172 2.67 10.20 17.32
C PRO A 172 3.51 9.23 16.49
N GLY A 173 4.30 9.74 15.54
CA GLY A 173 5.19 8.93 14.70
C GLY A 173 4.62 8.47 13.35
N ASN A 174 3.41 8.90 12.99
CA ASN A 174 2.84 8.73 11.63
C ASN A 174 3.43 9.69 10.60
#